data_AF-A0A0G0PBP0-F1
#
_entry.id   AF-A0A0G0PBP0-F1
#
_cell.length_a   1.000
_cell.length_b   1.000
_cell.length_c   1.000
_cell.angle_alpha   90.00
_cell.angle_beta   90.00
_cell.angle_gamma   90.00
#
_symmetry.space_group_name_H-M   'P 1'
#
loop_
_entity.id
_entity.type
_entity.pdbx_description
1 polymer ?
#
loop_
_entity_poly.entity_id
_entity_poly.type
_entity_poly.pdbx_seq_one_letter_code
_entity_poly.pdbx_strand_id
1 'polypeptide(L)'
;MSRIVELREELKRKADKDRARVLQRFFKTGKGEYGEGDVFLGITVPEARKIAIKYKDLDFSSIRKLLHSKIHEERLIALLILVDNFKNGSNLEKKEIFDFYLSNTKDINNWDLVDLSADKIVGEYLLSVLGSQLSEIGLRLWRLTSLLKIICSMRP
;
A
#
# COMPACT_ATOMS: atom_id res chain seq x y z
N MET A 1 11.36 -2.92 22.95
CA MET A 1 11.12 -1.90 21.89
C MET A 1 9.80 -2.23 21.23
N SER A 2 9.05 -1.25 20.71
CA SER A 2 7.84 -1.56 19.95
C SER A 2 8.22 -2.13 18.57
N ARG A 3 7.42 -3.08 18.06
CA ARG A 3 7.66 -3.79 16.81
C ARG A 3 7.84 -2.84 15.61
N ILE A 4 7.09 -1.74 15.59
CA ILE A 4 7.23 -0.66 14.60
C ILE A 4 8.60 0.04 14.64
N VAL A 5 9.20 0.20 15.82
CA VAL A 5 10.55 0.79 15.95
C VAL A 5 11.59 -0.14 15.35
N GLU A 6 11.48 -1.46 15.60
CA GLU A 6 12.39 -2.45 15.01
C GLU A 6 12.32 -2.44 13.48
N LEU A 7 11.10 -2.37 12.92
CA LEU A 7 10.89 -2.24 11.48
C LEU A 7 11.58 -1.00 10.93
N ARG A 8 11.36 0.17 11.55
CA ARG A 8 11.99 1.43 11.12
C ARG A 8 13.50 1.39 11.17
N GLU A 9 14.07 0.80 12.20
CA GLU A 9 15.52 0.63 12.29
C GLU A 9 16.05 -0.34 11.22
N GLU A 10 15.28 -1.38 10.87
CA GLU A 10 15.64 -2.26 9.75
C GLU A 10 15.58 -1.56 8.39
N LEU A 11 14.58 -0.71 8.16
CA LEU A 11 14.51 0.11 6.95
C LEU A 11 15.70 1.05 6.83
N LYS A 12 16.07 1.72 7.93
CA LYS A 12 17.26 2.59 7.95
C LYS A 12 18.54 1.84 7.60
N ARG A 13 18.72 0.61 8.11
CA ARG A 13 19.90 -0.22 7.80
C ARG A 13 19.95 -0.69 6.34
N LYS A 14 18.79 -0.86 5.70
CA LYS A 14 18.67 -1.31 4.31
C LYS A 14 18.53 -0.18 3.31
N ALA A 15 18.51 1.07 3.77
CA ALA A 15 18.37 2.25 2.92
C ALA A 15 19.58 2.41 1.99
N ASP A 16 19.30 2.77 0.75
CA ASP A 16 20.26 3.00 -0.31
C ASP A 16 20.01 4.40 -0.90
N LYS A 17 20.89 5.34 -0.57
CA LYS A 17 20.73 6.75 -0.94
C LYS A 17 20.78 6.99 -2.44
N ASP A 18 21.57 6.21 -3.17
CA ASP A 18 21.70 6.39 -4.62
C ASP A 18 20.47 5.86 -5.33
N ARG A 19 19.96 4.69 -4.90
CA ARG A 19 18.66 4.20 -5.37
C ARG A 19 17.52 5.13 -5.00
N ALA A 20 17.51 5.66 -3.78
CA ALA A 20 16.51 6.62 -3.32
C ALA A 20 16.43 7.87 -4.21
N ARG A 21 17.58 8.39 -4.69
CA ARG A 21 17.62 9.53 -5.62
C ARG A 21 17.02 9.18 -6.98
N VAL A 22 17.32 8.00 -7.49
CA VAL A 22 16.77 7.51 -8.77
C VAL A 22 15.24 7.35 -8.66
N LEU A 23 14.77 6.75 -7.56
CA LEU A 23 13.34 6.57 -7.32
C LEU A 23 12.60 7.89 -7.16
N GLN A 24 13.13 8.86 -6.40
CA GLN A 24 12.51 10.18 -6.25
C GLN A 24 12.32 10.88 -7.61
N ARG A 25 13.29 10.77 -8.52
CA ARG A 25 13.16 11.30 -9.89
C ARG A 25 12.12 10.53 -10.70
N PHE A 26 12.12 9.21 -10.61
CA PHE A 26 11.18 8.35 -11.32
C PHE A 26 9.72 8.57 -10.89
N PHE A 27 9.49 8.69 -9.57
CA PHE A 27 8.18 8.94 -8.98
C PHE A 27 7.77 10.41 -8.96
N LYS A 28 8.62 11.32 -9.48
CA LYS A 28 8.34 12.75 -9.61
C LYS A 28 7.91 13.38 -8.28
N THR A 29 8.83 13.38 -7.31
CA THR A 29 8.57 13.87 -5.95
C THR A 29 8.95 15.35 -5.72
N GLY A 30 9.29 16.07 -6.79
CA GLY A 30 9.61 17.49 -6.76
C GLY A 30 8.39 18.37 -6.47
N LYS A 31 8.65 19.65 -6.19
CA LYS A 31 7.59 20.64 -5.95
C LYS A 31 6.71 20.83 -7.20
N GLY A 32 5.39 20.74 -7.04
CA GLY A 32 4.40 20.80 -8.12
C GLY A 32 4.29 19.52 -8.94
N GLU A 33 5.00 18.47 -8.55
CA GLU A 33 4.89 17.16 -9.18
C GLU A 33 3.89 16.25 -8.43
N TYR A 34 3.43 15.20 -9.09
CA TYR A 34 2.41 14.29 -8.57
C TYR A 34 2.80 13.63 -7.24
N GLY A 35 4.07 13.26 -7.07
CA GLY A 35 4.58 12.63 -5.85
C GLY A 35 5.15 13.62 -4.83
N GLU A 36 4.80 14.91 -4.91
CA GLU A 36 5.40 15.95 -4.07
C GLU A 36 5.37 15.56 -2.57
N GLY A 37 6.54 15.60 -1.93
CA GLY A 37 6.69 15.33 -0.51
C GLY A 37 6.94 13.87 -0.13
N ASP A 38 6.87 12.95 -1.09
CA ASP A 38 7.26 11.55 -0.87
C ASP A 38 8.78 11.41 -0.69
N VAL A 39 9.17 10.66 0.34
CA VAL A 39 10.58 10.36 0.66
C VAL A 39 10.83 8.89 0.38
N PHE A 40 11.88 8.58 -0.38
CA PHE A 40 12.29 7.20 -0.65
C PHE A 40 13.53 6.82 0.14
N LEU A 41 13.58 5.58 0.62
CA LEU A 41 14.75 4.97 1.25
C LEU A 41 15.57 4.14 0.26
N GLY A 42 15.07 3.86 -0.94
CA GLY A 42 15.78 3.07 -1.95
C GLY A 42 15.74 1.58 -1.69
N ILE A 43 14.71 1.07 -1.00
CA ILE A 43 14.57 -0.36 -0.72
C ILE A 43 13.83 -1.02 -1.88
N THR A 44 14.34 -2.16 -2.36
CA THR A 44 13.72 -2.87 -3.49
C THR A 44 12.42 -3.56 -3.07
N VAL A 45 11.48 -3.72 -4.00
CA VAL A 45 10.20 -4.41 -3.73
C VAL A 45 10.39 -5.84 -3.19
N PRO A 46 11.31 -6.69 -3.73
CA PRO A 46 11.55 -8.01 -3.14
C PRO A 46 12.02 -7.94 -1.69
N GLU A 47 12.83 -6.95 -1.33
CA GLU A 47 13.29 -6.76 0.04
C GLU A 47 12.17 -6.25 0.96
N ALA A 48 11.36 -5.29 0.48
CA ALA A 48 10.18 -4.83 1.19
C ALA A 48 9.20 -5.97 1.49
N ARG A 49 9.01 -6.91 0.56
CA ARG A 49 8.19 -8.13 0.77
C ARG A 49 8.73 -9.01 1.89
N LYS A 50 10.05 -9.21 1.97
CA LYS A 50 10.66 -9.98 3.08
C LYS A 50 10.43 -9.30 4.42
N ILE A 51 10.58 -7.97 4.47
CA ILE A 51 10.36 -7.19 5.69
C ILE A 51 8.88 -7.28 6.09
N ALA A 52 7.94 -7.14 5.14
CA ALA A 52 6.51 -7.27 5.41
C ALA A 52 6.16 -8.63 6.05
N ILE A 53 6.68 -9.74 5.51
CA ILE A 53 6.45 -11.08 6.09
C ILE A 53 7.01 -11.19 7.51
N LYS A 54 8.19 -10.60 7.77
CA LYS A 54 8.83 -10.61 9.09
C LYS A 54 8.02 -9.85 10.15
N TYR A 55 7.31 -8.79 9.73
CA TYR A 55 6.53 -7.89 10.59
C TYR A 55 5.02 -8.00 10.35
N LYS A 56 4.54 -9.16 9.85
CA LYS A 56 3.11 -9.38 9.55
C LYS A 56 2.20 -9.30 10.78
N ASP A 57 2.78 -9.44 11.97
CA ASP A 57 2.14 -9.39 13.28
C ASP A 57 1.88 -7.96 13.79
N LEU A 58 2.17 -6.93 13.00
CA LEU A 58 1.87 -5.54 13.37
C LEU A 58 0.36 -5.29 13.52
N ASP A 59 0.00 -4.60 14.60
CA ASP A 59 -1.37 -4.17 14.84
C ASP A 59 -1.81 -3.04 13.90
N PHE A 60 -3.13 -2.87 13.73
CA PHE A 60 -3.68 -1.81 12.87
C PHE A 60 -3.26 -0.40 13.31
N SER A 61 -2.98 -0.18 14.59
CA SER A 61 -2.46 1.10 15.09
C SER A 61 -1.07 1.39 14.52
N SER A 62 -0.17 0.41 14.52
CA SER A 62 1.16 0.54 13.94
C SER A 62 1.11 0.63 12.42
N ILE A 63 0.27 -0.17 11.76
CA ILE A 63 0.06 -0.10 10.31
C ILE A 63 -0.42 1.30 9.91
N ARG A 64 -1.37 1.89 10.65
CA ARG A 64 -1.85 3.27 10.40
C ARG A 64 -0.73 4.29 10.50
N LYS A 65 0.15 4.16 11.50
CA LYS A 65 1.33 5.04 11.66
C LYS A 65 2.31 4.93 10.49
N LEU A 66 2.44 3.75 9.88
CA LEU A 66 3.26 3.54 8.68
C LEU A 66 2.58 4.12 7.43
N LEU A 67 1.26 3.98 7.30
CA LEU A 67 0.48 4.57 6.21
C LEU A 67 0.57 6.10 6.20
N HIS A 68 0.48 6.76 7.37
CA HIS A 68 0.60 8.22 7.47
C HIS A 68 2.04 8.74 7.31
N SER A 69 3.01 7.87 7.04
CA SER A 69 4.41 8.27 6.89
C SER A 69 4.66 8.94 5.54
N LYS A 70 5.57 9.92 5.52
CA LYS A 70 6.09 10.48 4.27
C LYS A 70 7.03 9.51 3.55
N ILE A 71 7.51 8.48 4.25
CA ILE A 71 8.41 7.49 3.68
C ILE A 71 7.59 6.51 2.85
N HIS A 72 7.87 6.45 1.54
CA HIS A 72 7.19 5.59 0.60
C HIS A 72 7.29 4.11 1.02
N GLU A 73 8.48 3.63 1.38
CA GLU A 73 8.67 2.22 1.74
C GLU A 73 7.99 1.82 3.07
N GLU A 74 7.72 2.76 3.99
CA GLU A 74 6.90 2.48 5.17
C GLU A 74 5.45 2.17 4.74
N ARG A 75 4.90 2.96 3.82
CA ARG A 75 3.54 2.77 3.29
C ARG A 75 3.43 1.49 2.45
N LEU A 76 4.42 1.26 1.58
CA LEU A 76 4.53 0.03 0.80
C LEU A 76 4.50 -1.22 1.69
N ILE A 77 5.28 -1.22 2.78
CA ILE A 77 5.35 -2.36 3.69
C ILE A 77 4.05 -2.52 4.47
N ALA A 78 3.45 -1.42 4.93
CA ALA A 78 2.14 -1.46 5.58
C ALA A 78 1.08 -2.13 4.68
N LEU A 79 1.04 -1.76 3.40
CA LEU A 79 0.12 -2.36 2.42
C LEU A 79 0.45 -3.83 2.13
N LEU A 80 1.74 -4.18 2.03
CA LEU A 80 2.16 -5.57 1.85
C LEU A 80 1.74 -6.45 3.04
N ILE A 81 1.84 -5.95 4.26
CA ILE A 81 1.35 -6.64 5.47
C ILE A 81 -0.16 -6.84 5.39
N LEU A 82 -0.92 -5.79 5.04
CA LEU A 82 -2.38 -5.90 4.88
C LEU A 82 -2.77 -6.91 3.80
N VAL A 83 -2.08 -6.92 2.66
CA VAL A 83 -2.33 -7.88 1.57
C VAL A 83 -2.05 -9.31 2.03
N ASP A 84 -0.93 -9.57 2.72
CA ASP A 84 -0.59 -10.91 3.21
C ASP A 84 -1.59 -11.38 4.28
N ASN A 85 -1.94 -10.51 5.23
CA ASN A 85 -2.92 -10.82 6.27
C ASN A 85 -4.33 -11.01 5.68
N PHE A 86 -4.71 -10.23 4.66
CA PHE A 86 -5.99 -10.42 3.97
C PHE A 86 -6.06 -11.77 3.28
N LYS A 87 -5.00 -12.13 2.55
CA LYS A 87 -4.94 -13.40 1.82
C LYS A 87 -5.08 -14.61 2.74
N ASN A 88 -4.43 -14.57 3.90
CA ASN A 88 -4.35 -15.68 4.84
C ASN A 88 -5.40 -15.61 5.97
N GLY A 89 -6.17 -14.54 6.06
CA GLY A 89 -7.13 -14.29 7.13
C GLY A 89 -8.48 -14.97 6.93
N SER A 90 -9.20 -15.10 8.04
CA SER A 90 -10.62 -15.46 8.10
C SER A 90 -11.51 -14.40 7.43
N ASN A 91 -12.78 -14.73 7.19
CA ASN A 91 -13.73 -13.77 6.62
C ASN A 91 -13.91 -12.52 7.49
N LEU A 92 -13.80 -12.66 8.82
CA LEU A 92 -13.86 -11.53 9.74
C LEU A 92 -12.64 -10.62 9.57
N GLU A 93 -11.42 -11.19 9.60
CA GLU A 93 -10.18 -10.43 9.40
C GLU A 93 -10.13 -9.75 8.03
N LYS A 94 -10.60 -10.44 6.98
CA LYS A 94 -10.72 -9.87 5.63
C LYS A 94 -11.62 -8.63 5.61
N LYS A 95 -12.77 -8.69 6.29
CA LYS A 95 -13.67 -7.53 6.41
C LYS A 95 -13.01 -6.39 7.17
N GLU A 96 -12.35 -6.68 8.29
CA GLU A 96 -11.65 -5.65 9.08
C GLU A 96 -10.55 -4.97 8.27
N ILE A 97 -9.75 -5.75 7.51
CA ILE A 97 -8.70 -5.21 6.63
C ILE A 97 -9.31 -4.40 5.49
N PHE A 98 -10.41 -4.85 4.90
CA PHE A 98 -11.14 -4.10 3.86
C PHE A 98 -11.61 -2.73 4.38
N ASP A 99 -12.28 -2.71 5.54
CA ASP A 99 -12.78 -1.47 6.15
C ASP A 99 -11.62 -0.55 6.54
N PHE A 100 -10.54 -1.13 7.09
CA PHE A 100 -9.32 -0.40 7.42
C PHE A 100 -8.69 0.23 6.17
N TYR A 101 -8.55 -0.53 5.09
CA TYR A 101 -7.99 -0.06 3.83
C TYR A 101 -8.77 1.13 3.28
N LEU A 102 -10.10 1.02 3.20
CA LEU A 102 -10.96 2.11 2.71
C LEU A 102 -10.83 3.39 3.56
N SER A 103 -10.70 3.24 4.88
CA SER A 103 -10.55 4.37 5.80
C SER A 103 -9.22 5.12 5.67
N ASN A 104 -8.20 4.52 5.04
CA ASN A 104 -6.85 5.09 4.88
C ASN A 104 -6.47 5.36 3.40
N THR A 105 -7.45 5.38 2.48
CA THR A 105 -7.20 5.56 1.04
C THR A 105 -6.49 6.88 0.69
N LYS A 106 -6.62 7.91 1.53
CA LYS A 106 -5.96 9.21 1.34
C LYS A 106 -4.42 9.11 1.37
N ASP A 107 -3.88 8.13 2.10
CA ASP A 107 -2.44 7.94 2.26
C ASP A 107 -1.84 7.00 1.19
N ILE A 108 -2.72 6.35 0.40
CA ILE A 108 -2.39 5.50 -0.74
C ILE A 108 -2.39 6.38 -2.00
N ASN A 109 -1.49 7.36 -2.00
CA ASN A 109 -1.48 8.48 -2.94
C ASN A 109 -0.61 8.24 -4.19
N ASN A 110 -0.11 7.02 -4.41
CA ASN A 110 0.77 6.68 -5.52
C ASN A 110 0.23 5.46 -6.29
N TRP A 111 0.40 5.46 -7.61
CA TRP A 111 -0.17 4.44 -8.51
C TRP A 111 0.37 3.04 -8.17
N ASP A 112 1.64 2.94 -7.77
CA ASP A 112 2.27 1.66 -7.45
C ASP A 112 1.70 1.05 -6.17
N LEU A 113 1.36 1.89 -5.18
CA LEU A 113 0.71 1.46 -3.94
C LEU A 113 -0.70 0.91 -4.22
N VAL A 114 -1.45 1.57 -5.11
CA VAL A 114 -2.78 1.14 -5.55
C VAL A 114 -2.69 -0.19 -6.29
N ASP A 115 -1.83 -0.28 -7.32
CA ASP A 115 -1.64 -1.49 -8.12
C ASP A 115 -1.19 -2.70 -7.28
N LEU A 116 -0.47 -2.44 -6.19
CA LEU A 116 0.00 -3.49 -5.31
C LEU A 116 -1.09 -4.02 -4.37
N SER A 117 -2.10 -3.23 -4.01
CA SER A 117 -2.99 -3.53 -2.88
C SER A 117 -4.48 -3.56 -3.20
N ALA A 118 -4.97 -2.66 -4.07
CA ALA A 118 -6.40 -2.44 -4.27
C ALA A 118 -7.11 -3.66 -4.86
N ASP A 119 -6.51 -4.31 -5.85
CA ASP A 119 -7.08 -5.49 -6.50
C ASP A 119 -7.17 -6.70 -5.56
N LYS A 120 -6.15 -6.88 -4.71
CA LYS A 120 -5.99 -8.00 -3.77
C LYS A 120 -6.83 -7.87 -2.51
N ILE A 121 -7.10 -6.65 -2.05
CA ILE A 121 -7.91 -6.41 -0.86
C ILE A 121 -9.35 -6.11 -1.27
N VAL A 122 -9.55 -4.96 -1.93
CA VAL A 122 -10.90 -4.47 -2.24
C VAL A 122 -11.54 -5.31 -3.33
N GLY A 123 -10.79 -5.62 -4.40
CA GLY A 123 -11.28 -6.45 -5.50
C GLY A 123 -11.68 -7.86 -5.04
N GLU A 124 -10.80 -8.56 -4.33
CA GLU A 124 -11.10 -9.91 -3.81
C GLU A 124 -12.23 -9.90 -2.78
N TYR A 125 -12.28 -8.91 -1.89
CA TYR A 125 -13.37 -8.81 -0.91
C TYR A 125 -14.72 -8.63 -1.61
N LEU A 126 -14.83 -7.69 -2.56
CA LEU A 126 -16.07 -7.45 -3.30
C LEU A 126 -16.49 -8.68 -4.10
N LEU A 127 -15.55 -9.39 -4.74
CA LEU A 127 -15.83 -10.67 -5.41
C LEU A 127 -16.42 -11.71 -4.44
N SER A 128 -15.85 -11.81 -3.24
CA SER A 128 -16.30 -12.80 -2.25
C SER A 128 -17.69 -12.51 -1.70
N VAL A 129 -18.06 -11.23 -1.54
CA VAL A 129 -19.35 -10.81 -0.96
C VAL A 129 -20.44 -10.72 -2.02
N LEU A 130 -20.12 -10.27 -3.23
CA LEU A 130 -21.10 -10.00 -4.29
C LEU A 130 -21.29 -11.17 -5.26
N GLY A 131 -20.39 -12.15 -5.28
CA GLY A 131 -20.48 -13.33 -6.13
C GLY A 131 -20.76 -13.02 -7.61
N SER A 132 -21.48 -13.92 -8.28
CA SER A 132 -21.83 -13.92 -9.71
C SER A 132 -22.63 -12.71 -10.22
N GLN A 133 -22.97 -11.74 -9.36
CA GLN A 133 -23.65 -10.51 -9.76
C GLN A 133 -22.71 -9.48 -10.38
N LEU A 134 -21.40 -9.56 -10.11
CA LEU A 134 -20.38 -8.80 -10.83
C LEU A 134 -19.81 -9.67 -11.96
N SER A 135 -20.16 -9.34 -13.21
CA SER A 135 -19.47 -9.93 -14.36
C SER A 135 -17.98 -9.58 -14.32
N GLU A 136 -17.14 -10.43 -14.93
CA GLU A 136 -15.70 -10.17 -15.09
C GLU A 136 -15.42 -8.79 -15.73
N ILE A 137 -16.35 -8.34 -16.57
CA ILE A 137 -16.39 -7.01 -17.19
C ILE A 137 -16.66 -5.91 -16.16
N GLY A 138 -17.63 -6.09 -15.26
CA GLY A 138 -17.90 -5.17 -14.16
C GLY A 138 -16.69 -5.02 -13.22
N LEU A 139 -15.94 -6.09 -13.00
CA LEU A 139 -14.71 -6.05 -12.21
C LEU A 139 -13.55 -5.34 -12.94
N ARG A 140 -13.38 -5.59 -14.24
CA ARG A 140 -12.42 -4.85 -15.08
C ARG A 140 -12.75 -3.37 -15.15
N LEU A 141 -14.03 -3.03 -15.33
CA LEU A 141 -14.51 -1.65 -15.31
C LEU A 141 -14.38 -1.03 -13.92
N TRP A 142 -14.58 -1.78 -12.83
CA TRP A 142 -14.35 -1.28 -11.48
C TRP A 142 -12.87 -1.08 -11.16
N ARG A 143 -11.99 -2.00 -11.56
CA ARG A 143 -10.53 -1.83 -11.49
C ARG A 143 -10.12 -0.59 -12.27
N LEU A 144 -10.59 -0.46 -13.51
CA LEU A 144 -10.35 0.71 -14.34
C LEU A 144 -10.95 1.97 -13.72
N THR A 145 -12.15 1.97 -13.15
CA THR A 145 -12.83 3.16 -12.59
C THR A 145 -12.40 3.54 -11.19
N SER A 146 -11.89 2.61 -10.38
CA SER A 146 -11.30 2.89 -9.07
C SER A 146 -9.86 3.35 -9.23
N LEU A 147 -9.09 2.70 -10.14
CA LEU A 147 -7.84 3.26 -10.64
C LEU A 147 -8.11 4.63 -11.29
N LEU A 148 -9.11 4.79 -12.16
CA LEU A 148 -9.45 6.07 -12.78
C LEU A 148 -10.02 7.07 -11.79
N LYS A 149 -10.72 6.72 -10.71
CA LYS A 149 -11.17 7.71 -9.71
C LYS A 149 -10.01 8.18 -8.86
N ILE A 150 -9.11 7.27 -8.48
CA ILE A 150 -7.87 7.61 -7.77
C ILE A 150 -6.97 8.43 -8.71
N ILE A 151 -6.67 7.94 -9.92
CA ILE A 151 -5.86 8.60 -10.97
C ILE A 151 -6.51 9.91 -11.48
N CYS A 152 -7.84 10.02 -11.62
CA CYS A 152 -8.50 11.27 -12.03
C CYS A 152 -8.64 12.26 -10.87
N SER A 153 -8.70 11.82 -9.61
CA SER A 153 -8.56 12.72 -8.46
C SER A 153 -7.12 13.24 -8.29
N MET A 154 -6.19 12.70 -9.07
CA MET A 154 -4.75 12.99 -9.07
C MET A 154 -4.29 13.82 -10.29
N ARG A 155 -5.21 14.33 -11.12
CA ARG A 155 -4.90 15.44 -12.05
C ARG A 155 -5.22 16.78 -11.38
N PRO A 156 -4.39 17.81 -11.54
CA PRO A 156 -4.79 19.17 -11.23
C PRO A 156 -5.99 19.61 -12.09
#